data_AF-A0A7X7G1G4-F1
#
_entry.id   AF-A0A7X7G1G4-F1
#
_cell.length_a   1.000
_cell.length_b   1.000
_cell.length_c   1.000
_cell.angle_alpha   90.00
_cell.angle_beta   90.00
_cell.angle_gamma   90.00
#
_symmetry.space_group_name_H-M   'P 1'
#
loop_
_entity.id
_entity.type
_entity.pdbx_description
1 polymer ?
#
loop_
_entity_poly.entity_id
_entity_poly.type
_entity_poly.pdbx_seq_one_letter_code
_entity_poly.pdbx_strand_id
1 'polypeptide(L)'
;MKLLIAMLAVAGLVLGSSAYAGGDEAAAAPAAEKAIDTGKAAEAAPAAKVKPVAKPAMEPITFAGKVTKEEKTFKGKEGAEVKKAIYKVVAADGAAVYLPPVKKAKEGEAALDYGTFVDKNVKVSGEGFSKEKNGKKKVIFVKVTAIEEVPAQ
;
A
#
# COMPACT_ATOMS: atom_id res chain seq x y z
N MET A 1 -8.43 24.91 -40.74
CA MET A 1 -8.70 26.18 -40.02
C MET A 1 -8.11 26.05 -38.62
N LYS A 2 -6.93 26.65 -38.40
CA LYS A 2 -6.75 27.79 -37.47
C LYS A 2 -7.27 27.51 -36.05
N LEU A 3 -6.35 27.14 -35.13
CA LEU A 3 -6.28 27.84 -33.85
C LEU A 3 -4.84 27.79 -33.31
N LEU A 4 -4.18 28.94 -33.41
CA LEU A 4 -2.98 29.32 -32.67
C LEU A 4 -3.38 29.60 -31.23
N ILE A 5 -2.69 29.02 -30.25
CA ILE A 5 -2.54 29.63 -28.92
C ILE A 5 -1.08 29.50 -28.50
N ALA A 6 -0.40 30.63 -28.62
CA ALA A 6 0.91 30.89 -28.04
C ALA A 6 0.77 31.02 -26.51
N MET A 7 1.60 30.32 -25.75
CA MET A 7 1.87 30.67 -24.35
C MET A 7 3.25 31.31 -24.27
N LEU A 8 3.19 32.64 -24.18
CA LEU A 8 4.28 33.54 -23.87
C LEU A 8 4.71 33.35 -22.40
N ALA A 9 6.01 33.40 -22.18
CA ALA A 9 6.68 33.28 -20.89
C ALA A 9 6.29 34.41 -19.91
N VAL A 10 6.26 34.08 -18.61
CA VAL A 10 6.60 35.03 -17.54
C VAL A 10 7.64 34.37 -16.65
N ALA A 11 8.88 34.80 -16.84
CA ALA A 11 9.93 34.70 -15.86
C ALA A 11 9.73 35.82 -14.80
N GLY A 12 9.73 35.45 -13.52
CA GLY A 12 9.91 36.36 -12.38
C GLY A 12 10.73 35.61 -11.34
N LEU A 13 12.04 35.86 -11.23
CA LEU A 13 12.68 36.90 -10.42
C LEU A 13 12.64 36.63 -8.89
N VAL A 14 13.51 35.72 -8.43
CA VAL A 14 14.73 35.99 -7.62
C VAL A 14 14.65 36.99 -6.43
N LEU A 15 15.07 36.50 -5.24
CA LEU A 15 15.54 37.14 -3.96
C LEU A 15 14.46 37.67 -2.98
N GLY A 16 14.53 37.48 -1.65
CA GLY A 16 15.55 36.88 -0.76
C GLY A 16 15.18 36.98 0.74
N SER A 17 15.97 36.27 1.59
CA SER A 17 16.39 36.50 3.00
C SER A 17 15.33 36.77 4.10
N SER A 18 15.31 36.07 5.25
CA SER A 18 16.28 36.23 6.36
C SER A 18 16.03 35.15 7.44
N ALA A 19 17.07 34.43 7.89
CA ALA A 19 17.74 34.58 9.20
C ALA A 19 17.07 33.88 10.40
N TYR A 20 17.68 32.77 10.86
CA TYR A 20 17.84 32.51 12.29
C TYR A 20 19.26 31.99 12.55
N ALA A 21 19.84 32.51 13.62
CA ALA A 21 21.26 32.56 13.94
C ALA A 21 21.73 31.37 14.82
N GLY A 22 23.04 31.15 14.84
CA GLY A 22 23.75 30.76 16.08
C GLY A 22 24.70 29.56 15.98
N GLY A 23 26.01 29.85 16.08
CA GLY A 23 27.13 28.92 16.37
C GLY A 23 27.87 28.47 15.11
N ASP A 24 28.89 29.15 14.60
CA ASP A 24 30.16 29.63 15.17
C ASP A 24 31.15 28.54 15.60
N GLU A 25 32.35 28.67 15.02
CA GLU A 25 33.63 27.99 15.24
C GLU A 25 33.74 26.48 14.90
N ALA A 26 34.75 25.98 14.18
CA ALA A 26 35.97 26.59 13.67
C ALA A 26 36.58 25.73 12.54
N ALA A 27 37.21 26.43 11.61
CA ALA A 27 38.39 26.11 10.81
C ALA A 27 38.90 24.66 10.70
N ALA A 28 39.10 24.23 9.44
CA ALA A 28 40.41 23.92 8.85
C ALA A 28 40.32 22.75 7.86
N ALA A 29 40.41 23.07 6.57
CA ALA A 29 41.03 22.19 5.59
C ALA A 29 42.56 22.25 5.79
N PRO A 30 43.37 21.23 5.44
CA PRO A 30 43.50 20.84 4.03
C PRO A 30 43.62 19.32 3.77
N ALA A 31 43.41 18.99 2.50
CA ALA A 31 43.75 17.72 1.89
C ALA A 31 45.24 17.36 2.06
N ALA A 32 45.52 16.07 2.28
CA ALA A 32 46.81 15.47 1.98
C ALA A 32 46.59 14.07 1.40
N GLU A 33 47.31 13.83 0.31
CA GLU A 33 47.32 12.65 -0.52
C GLU A 33 47.70 11.35 0.20
N LYS A 34 47.06 10.27 -0.26
CA LYS A 34 47.63 8.93 -0.53
C LYS A 34 48.77 8.44 0.37
N ALA A 35 48.46 7.45 1.19
CA ALA A 35 49.33 6.32 1.44
C ALA A 35 48.51 5.03 1.33
N ILE A 36 48.73 4.30 0.23
CA ILE A 36 48.43 2.87 0.16
C ILE A 36 49.61 2.14 0.80
N ASP A 37 49.39 1.41 1.89
CA ASP A 37 50.20 0.22 2.14
C ASP A 37 49.38 -0.88 2.80
N THR A 38 49.64 -2.05 2.23
CA THR A 38 49.09 -3.38 2.39
C THR A 38 49.05 -3.93 3.81
N GLY A 39 47.86 -4.32 4.27
CA GLY A 39 47.68 -5.12 5.47
C GLY A 39 46.39 -5.93 5.41
N LYS A 40 46.46 -7.14 4.87
CA LYS A 40 45.36 -8.10 4.82
C LYS A 40 45.05 -8.59 6.24
N ALA A 41 43.97 -8.08 6.82
CA ALA A 41 43.24 -8.73 7.90
C ALA A 41 41.75 -8.42 7.72
N ALA A 42 40.95 -9.46 7.57
CA ALA A 42 39.51 -9.38 7.36
C ALA A 42 38.85 -8.86 8.65
N GLU A 43 38.46 -7.59 8.65
CA GLU A 43 37.62 -7.01 9.71
C GLU A 43 36.18 -6.88 9.19
N ALA A 44 35.26 -7.34 10.05
CA ALA A 44 33.87 -7.61 9.76
C ALA A 44 33.14 -6.40 9.16
N ALA A 45 32.49 -6.60 8.00
CA ALA A 45 31.45 -5.69 7.54
C ALA A 45 30.37 -5.60 8.63
N PRO A 46 29.99 -4.40 9.11
CA PRO A 46 28.94 -4.27 10.11
C PRO A 46 27.64 -4.79 9.50
N ALA A 47 27.15 -5.91 10.05
CA ALA A 47 25.85 -6.47 9.74
C ALA A 47 24.81 -5.35 9.85
N ALA A 48 24.24 -4.98 8.69
CA ALA A 48 23.11 -4.08 8.64
C ALA A 48 22.02 -4.65 9.55
N LYS A 49 21.81 -3.99 10.70
CA LYS A 49 20.71 -4.29 11.61
C LYS A 49 19.41 -4.07 10.84
N VAL A 50 18.89 -5.14 10.25
CA VAL A 50 17.54 -5.20 9.71
C VAL A 50 16.61 -4.98 10.89
N LYS A 51 16.11 -3.75 11.06
CA LYS A 51 15.04 -3.48 12.01
C LYS A 51 13.90 -4.45 11.71
N PRO A 52 13.45 -5.29 12.66
CA PRO A 52 12.29 -6.13 12.42
C PRO A 52 11.11 -5.20 12.14
N VAL A 53 10.59 -5.26 10.92
CA VAL A 53 9.32 -4.60 10.57
C VAL A 53 8.24 -5.33 11.37
N ALA A 54 7.76 -4.70 12.44
CA ALA A 54 6.66 -5.23 13.22
C ALA A 54 5.47 -5.50 12.28
N LYS A 55 4.99 -6.75 12.28
CA LYS A 55 3.76 -7.09 11.55
C LYS A 55 2.61 -6.28 12.17
N PRO A 56 1.74 -5.64 11.37
CA PRO A 56 0.58 -4.93 11.91
C PRO A 56 -0.29 -5.91 12.71
N ALA A 57 -0.78 -5.45 13.86
CA ALA A 57 -1.70 -6.22 14.68
C ALA A 57 -2.96 -6.56 13.87
N MET A 58 -3.41 -7.82 13.96
CA MET A 58 -4.65 -8.24 13.33
C MET A 58 -5.80 -7.97 14.30
N GLU A 59 -6.78 -7.20 13.84
CA GLU A 59 -7.93 -6.80 14.63
C GLU A 59 -9.22 -7.31 13.96
N PRO A 60 -10.28 -7.56 14.74
CA PRO A 60 -11.59 -7.84 14.19
C PRO A 60 -12.13 -6.60 13.48
N ILE A 61 -12.57 -6.77 12.23
CA ILE A 61 -13.08 -5.71 11.37
C ILE A 61 -14.43 -6.13 10.81
N THR A 62 -15.35 -5.18 10.77
CA THR A 62 -16.63 -5.32 10.09
C THR A 62 -16.76 -4.24 9.02
N PHE A 63 -17.27 -4.60 7.84
CA PHE A 63 -17.48 -3.68 6.74
C PHE A 63 -18.79 -4.02 6.02
N ALA A 64 -19.65 -3.04 5.79
CA ALA A 64 -20.95 -3.23 5.16
C ALA A 64 -21.02 -2.51 3.81
N GLY A 65 -21.68 -3.13 2.84
CA GLY A 65 -21.89 -2.54 1.52
C GLY A 65 -22.25 -3.57 0.45
N LYS A 66 -22.28 -3.11 -0.79
CA LYS A 66 -22.62 -3.94 -1.96
C LYS A 66 -21.41 -4.76 -2.41
N VAL A 67 -21.58 -6.07 -2.58
CA VAL A 67 -20.54 -6.92 -3.18
C VAL A 67 -20.51 -6.72 -4.69
N THR A 68 -19.31 -6.53 -5.23
CA THR A 68 -19.07 -6.47 -6.67
C THR A 68 -17.93 -7.41 -7.04
N LYS A 69 -18.00 -7.95 -8.25
CA LYS A 69 -17.00 -8.86 -8.83
C LYS A 69 -16.29 -8.15 -9.98
N GLU A 70 -14.95 -8.21 -9.97
CA GLU A 70 -14.10 -7.71 -11.05
C GLU A 70 -13.18 -8.84 -11.54
N GLU A 71 -13.07 -9.01 -12.85
CA GLU A 71 -12.10 -9.93 -13.42
C GLU A 71 -10.82 -9.18 -13.72
N LYS A 72 -9.69 -9.63 -13.15
CA LYS A 72 -8.37 -9.14 -13.51
C LYS A 72 -7.53 -10.24 -14.11
N THR A 73 -6.90 -9.92 -15.22
CA THR A 73 -5.87 -10.75 -15.82
C THR A 73 -4.55 -10.52 -15.09
N PHE A 74 -3.97 -11.59 -14.57
CA PHE A 74 -2.66 -11.60 -13.95
C PHE A 74 -1.69 -12.35 -14.84
N LYS A 75 -0.47 -11.83 -15.00
CA LYS A 75 0.61 -12.61 -15.59
C LYS A 75 1.01 -13.72 -14.61
N GLY A 76 0.81 -14.96 -15.04
CA GLY A 76 1.25 -16.16 -14.34
C GLY A 76 2.77 -16.30 -14.35
N LYS A 77 3.28 -17.26 -13.56
CA LYS A 77 4.73 -17.48 -13.38
C LYS A 77 5.46 -17.88 -14.67
N GLU A 78 4.75 -18.34 -15.70
CA GLU A 78 5.29 -18.73 -17.01
C GLU A 78 4.87 -17.79 -18.15
N GLY A 79 4.40 -16.58 -17.83
CA GLY A 79 3.88 -15.63 -18.83
C GLY A 79 2.45 -15.94 -19.32
N ALA A 80 1.88 -17.07 -18.92
CA ALA A 80 0.48 -17.41 -19.15
C ALA A 80 -0.46 -16.40 -18.46
N GLU A 81 -1.47 -15.92 -19.18
CA GLU A 81 -2.48 -15.02 -18.63
C GLU A 81 -3.50 -15.78 -17.77
N VAL A 82 -3.54 -15.48 -16.48
CA VAL A 82 -4.49 -16.08 -15.53
C VAL A 82 -5.54 -15.04 -15.17
N LYS A 83 -6.77 -15.24 -15.65
CA LYS A 83 -7.93 -14.44 -15.21
C LYS A 83 -8.32 -14.89 -13.80
N LYS A 84 -8.40 -13.94 -12.87
CA LYS A 84 -8.89 -14.17 -11.51
C LYS A 84 -10.04 -13.21 -11.20
N ALA A 85 -11.10 -13.77 -10.63
CA ALA A 85 -12.15 -12.98 -10.02
C ALA A 85 -11.63 -12.37 -8.71
N ILE A 86 -11.77 -11.05 -8.60
CA ILE A 86 -11.52 -10.27 -7.40
C ILE A 86 -12.87 -9.76 -6.92
N TYR A 87 -13.15 -9.95 -5.63
CA TYR A 87 -14.36 -9.47 -5.00
C TYR A 87 -14.04 -8.23 -4.16
N LYS A 88 -14.92 -7.23 -4.20
CA LYS A 88 -14.84 -6.05 -3.35
C LYS A 88 -16.23 -5.70 -2.80
N VAL A 89 -16.24 -5.10 -1.61
CA VAL A 89 -17.44 -4.55 -0.98
C VAL A 89 -17.35 -3.04 -1.09
N VAL A 90 -18.39 -2.42 -1.62
CA VAL A 90 -18.50 -0.97 -1.79
C VAL A 90 -19.57 -0.45 -0.84
N ALA A 91 -19.16 0.35 0.14
CA ALA A 91 -20.06 1.00 1.08
C ALA A 91 -20.83 2.15 0.42
N ALA A 92 -21.89 2.61 1.08
CA ALA A 92 -22.76 3.67 0.58
C ALA A 92 -22.05 5.03 0.42
N ASP A 93 -20.99 5.27 1.18
CA ASP A 93 -20.13 6.46 1.11
C ASP A 93 -19.10 6.39 -0.05
N GLY A 94 -19.13 5.31 -0.84
CA GLY A 94 -18.18 5.07 -1.93
C GLY A 94 -16.85 4.47 -1.48
N ALA A 95 -16.65 4.19 -0.19
CA ALA A 95 -15.48 3.46 0.28
C ALA A 95 -15.53 2.01 -0.23
N ALA A 96 -14.41 1.49 -0.72
CA ALA A 96 -14.33 0.13 -1.24
C ALA A 96 -13.22 -0.68 -0.58
N VAL A 97 -13.54 -1.89 -0.16
CA VAL A 97 -12.60 -2.84 0.45
C VAL A 97 -12.55 -4.12 -0.36
N TYR A 98 -11.33 -4.58 -0.66
CA TYR A 98 -11.11 -5.84 -1.37
C TYR A 98 -11.18 -7.02 -0.40
N LEU A 99 -11.88 -8.08 -0.81
CA LEU A 99 -11.96 -9.31 -0.06
C LEU A 99 -10.76 -10.22 -0.39
N PRO A 100 -10.16 -10.88 0.61
CA PRO A 100 -9.10 -11.85 0.39
C PRO A 100 -9.66 -13.05 -0.37
N PRO A 101 -8.88 -13.70 -1.26
CA PRO A 101 -9.35 -14.86 -1.99
C PRO A 101 -9.81 -15.97 -1.03
N VAL A 102 -10.93 -16.60 -1.36
CA VAL A 102 -11.44 -17.73 -0.60
C VAL A 102 -10.43 -18.88 -0.70
N LYS A 103 -9.96 -19.37 0.45
CA LYS A 103 -9.19 -20.63 0.50
C LYS A 103 -10.15 -21.80 0.42
N LYS A 104 -9.74 -22.90 -0.22
CA LYS A 104 -10.53 -24.14 -0.19
C LYS A 104 -10.85 -24.49 1.25
N ALA A 105 -12.13 -24.69 1.54
CA ALA A 105 -12.57 -25.16 2.85
C ALA A 105 -11.87 -26.47 3.16
N LYS A 106 -11.45 -26.64 4.42
CA LYS A 106 -11.03 -27.96 4.90
C LYS A 106 -12.28 -28.80 5.14
N GLU A 107 -12.11 -30.12 5.12
CA GLU A 107 -13.19 -31.07 5.39
C GLU A 107 -13.84 -30.74 6.74
N GLY A 108 -15.15 -30.48 6.73
CA GLY A 108 -15.93 -30.07 7.91
C GLY A 108 -16.08 -28.56 8.14
N GLU A 109 -15.44 -27.69 7.35
CA GLU A 109 -15.66 -26.23 7.41
C GLU A 109 -16.63 -25.77 6.32
N ALA A 110 -17.51 -24.81 6.65
CA ALA A 110 -18.36 -24.16 5.66
C ALA A 110 -17.49 -23.37 4.66
N ALA A 111 -17.65 -23.66 3.36
CA ALA A 111 -17.00 -22.91 2.31
C ALA A 111 -17.65 -21.53 2.17
N LEU A 112 -16.89 -20.47 2.43
CA LEU A 112 -17.32 -19.11 2.12
C LEU A 112 -17.35 -18.92 0.60
N ASP A 113 -18.50 -18.59 0.03
CA ASP A 113 -18.61 -18.29 -1.40
C ASP A 113 -19.12 -16.85 -1.62
N TYR A 114 -18.20 -15.94 -1.95
CA TYR A 114 -18.54 -14.54 -2.24
C TYR A 114 -19.40 -14.37 -3.50
N GLY A 115 -19.34 -15.32 -4.43
CA GLY A 115 -20.09 -15.29 -5.69
C GLY A 115 -21.59 -15.25 -5.46
N THR A 116 -22.08 -15.91 -4.41
CA THR A 116 -23.50 -15.95 -4.04
C THR A 116 -24.05 -14.60 -3.53
N PHE A 117 -23.14 -13.70 -3.13
CA PHE A 117 -23.47 -12.39 -2.58
C PHE A 117 -23.27 -11.25 -3.58
N VAL A 118 -22.80 -11.54 -4.80
CA VAL A 118 -22.58 -10.52 -5.83
C VAL A 118 -23.88 -9.77 -6.10
N ASP A 119 -23.77 -8.45 -6.21
CA ASP A 119 -24.87 -7.50 -6.34
C ASP A 119 -25.80 -7.35 -5.13
N LYS A 120 -25.53 -8.06 -4.03
CA LYS A 120 -26.27 -7.92 -2.77
C LYS A 120 -25.56 -6.96 -1.80
N ASN A 121 -26.34 -6.33 -0.93
CA ASN A 121 -25.81 -5.65 0.23
C ASN A 121 -25.51 -6.67 1.32
N VAL A 122 -24.30 -6.62 1.86
CA VAL A 122 -23.85 -7.54 2.89
C VAL A 122 -23.09 -6.81 3.99
N LYS A 123 -23.00 -7.47 5.14
CA LYS A 123 -22.07 -7.16 6.22
C LYS A 123 -20.99 -8.24 6.25
N VAL A 124 -19.75 -7.85 5.97
CA VAL A 124 -18.57 -8.71 6.03
C VAL A 124 -17.88 -8.53 7.37
N SER A 125 -17.62 -9.64 8.05
CA SER A 125 -16.87 -9.67 9.30
C SER A 125 -15.64 -10.55 9.13
N GLY A 126 -14.54 -10.15 9.75
CA GLY A 126 -13.28 -10.86 9.61
C GLY A 126 -12.15 -10.28 10.42
N GLU A 127 -10.94 -10.73 10.13
CA GLU A 127 -9.71 -10.26 10.73
C GLU A 127 -8.89 -9.49 9.69
N GLY A 128 -8.34 -8.35 10.08
CA GLY A 128 -7.59 -7.51 9.19
C GLY A 128 -6.83 -6.40 9.91
N PHE A 129 -6.42 -5.39 9.18
CA PHE A 129 -5.80 -4.21 9.75
C PHE A 129 -6.10 -2.98 8.89
N SER A 130 -5.97 -1.81 9.49
CA SER A 130 -6.04 -0.54 8.77
C SER A 130 -4.63 -0.04 8.48
N LYS A 131 -4.39 0.40 7.23
CA LYS A 131 -3.12 1.01 6.82
C LYS A 131 -3.38 2.34 6.17
N GLU A 132 -2.65 3.37 6.58
CA GLU A 132 -2.68 4.65 5.89
C GLU A 132 -1.88 4.57 4.58
N LYS A 133 -2.48 5.01 3.48
CA LYS A 133 -1.82 5.14 2.17
C LYS A 133 -2.27 6.43 1.52
N ASN A 134 -1.33 7.32 1.20
CA ASN A 134 -1.61 8.66 0.67
C ASN A 134 -2.57 9.49 1.56
N GLY A 135 -2.37 9.48 2.88
CA GLY A 135 -3.22 10.20 3.83
C GLY A 135 -4.65 9.66 3.98
N LYS A 136 -4.97 8.53 3.33
CA LYS A 136 -6.26 7.85 3.46
C LYS A 136 -6.10 6.54 4.21
N LYS A 137 -6.91 6.33 5.25
CA LYS A 137 -7.00 5.03 5.93
C LYS A 137 -7.61 4.02 4.98
N LYS A 138 -6.90 2.92 4.74
CA LYS A 138 -7.36 1.80 3.94
C LYS A 138 -7.52 0.58 4.83
N VAL A 139 -8.73 0.05 4.87
CA VAL A 139 -9.04 -1.21 5.55
C VAL A 139 -8.60 -2.38 4.65
N ILE A 140 -7.93 -3.37 5.24
CA ILE A 140 -7.48 -4.58 4.55
C ILE A 140 -7.95 -5.79 5.35
N PHE A 141 -8.82 -6.60 4.75
CA PHE A 141 -9.16 -7.92 5.28
C PHE A 141 -8.07 -8.93 4.94
N VAL A 142 -7.58 -9.64 5.94
CA VAL A 142 -6.65 -10.76 5.77
C VAL A 142 -7.41 -12.08 5.75
N LYS A 143 -8.45 -12.20 6.59
CA LYS A 143 -9.35 -13.34 6.66
C LYS A 143 -10.78 -12.84 6.80
N VAL A 144 -11.70 -13.39 6.02
CA VAL A 144 -13.14 -13.20 6.23
C VAL A 144 -13.63 -14.39 7.04
N THR A 145 -14.40 -14.13 8.10
CA THR A 145 -14.98 -15.15 8.96
C THR A 145 -16.47 -15.33 8.69
N ALA A 146 -17.18 -14.25 8.34
CA ALA A 146 -18.61 -14.30 8.03
C ALA A 146 -19.01 -13.24 7.00
N ILE A 147 -20.04 -13.56 6.21
CA ILE A 147 -20.76 -12.63 5.34
C ILE A 147 -22.24 -12.86 5.56
N GLU A 148 -22.95 -11.78 5.89
CA GLU A 148 -24.38 -11.80 6.14
C GLU A 148 -25.07 -10.87 5.14
N GLU A 149 -26.14 -11.32 4.50
CA GLU A 149 -26.96 -10.47 3.64
C GLU A 149 -27.72 -9.47 4.51
N VAL A 150 -27.63 -8.19 4.16
CA VAL A 150 -28.40 -7.14 4.81
C VAL A 150 -29.57 -6.82 3.87
N PRO A 151 -30.83 -7.00 4.32
CA PRO A 151 -31.97 -6.68 3.49
C PRO A 151 -31.91 -5.20 3.12
N ALA A 152 -32.15 -4.89 1.85
CA ALA A 152 -32.32 -3.52 1.41
C ALA A 152 -33.51 -2.93 2.16
N GLN A 153 -33.28 -1.88 2.95
CA GLN A 153 -34.34 -1.06 3.53
C GLN A 153 -34.94 -0.16 2.46
#